data_AF-A0A957VPC7-F1
#
_entry.id   AF-A0A957VPC7-F1
#
_cell.length_a   1.000
_cell.length_b   1.000
_cell.length_c   1.000
_cell.angle_alpha   90.00
_cell.angle_beta   90.00
_cell.angle_gamma   90.00
#
_symmetry.space_group_name_H-M   'P 1'
#
loop_
_entity.id
_entity.type
_entity.pdbx_description
1 polymer ?
#
loop_
_entity_poly.entity_id
_entity_poly.type
_entity_poly.pdbx_seq_one_letter_code
_entity_poly.pdbx_strand_id
1 'polypeptide(L)'
;MPSIYEPCGLNQIYSLKYGTLPIVRATGGLDDTVEQYDEAGGTGTGFKFWDASAAAVYYTVGWAVSTYYDRPQHIARMIRTAMSRDYSWQRSAEAYVELYQRAMDNKAAL
;
A
#
# COMPACT_ATOMS: atom_id res chain seq x y z
N MET A 1 -10.00 -1.54 -4.09
CA MET A 1 -10.63 -0.66 -3.09
C MET A 1 -10.78 0.76 -3.65
N PRO A 2 -11.90 1.06 -4.33
CA PRO A 2 -12.16 2.39 -4.89
C PRO A 2 -12.74 3.36 -3.84
N SER A 3 -12.20 3.36 -2.61
CA SER A 3 -12.67 4.24 -1.53
C SER A 3 -12.52 5.71 -1.93
N ILE A 4 -13.54 6.53 -1.71
CA ILE A 4 -13.47 8.00 -1.89
C ILE A 4 -12.74 8.64 -0.69
N TYR A 5 -12.75 7.99 0.45
CA TYR A 5 -12.02 8.41 1.64
C TYR A 5 -11.66 7.16 2.46
N GLU A 6 -10.44 7.11 3.03
CA GLU A 6 -9.96 5.95 3.80
C GLU A 6 -9.16 6.40 5.03
N PRO A 7 -9.77 6.40 6.23
CA PRO A 7 -9.12 6.85 7.46
C PRO A 7 -8.35 5.75 8.20
N CYS A 8 -8.66 4.46 7.97
CA CYS A 8 -8.15 3.36 8.79
C CYS A 8 -7.50 2.22 7.97
N GLY A 9 -7.93 1.99 6.73
CA GLY A 9 -7.17 1.23 5.73
C GLY A 9 -6.59 -0.10 6.26
N LEU A 10 -7.43 -1.06 6.64
CA LEU A 10 -6.95 -2.40 7.02
C LEU A 10 -6.94 -3.37 5.85
N ASN A 11 -7.84 -3.19 4.88
CA ASN A 11 -8.01 -4.13 3.77
C ASN A 11 -6.76 -4.24 2.91
N GLN A 12 -6.07 -3.13 2.62
CA GLN A 12 -4.83 -3.19 1.86
C GLN A 12 -3.73 -3.90 2.62
N ILE A 13 -3.67 -3.78 3.96
CA ILE A 13 -2.71 -4.52 4.79
C ILE A 13 -2.99 -6.02 4.72
N TYR A 14 -4.27 -6.43 4.82
CA TYR A 14 -4.65 -7.83 4.64
C TYR A 14 -4.30 -8.34 3.25
N SER A 15 -4.62 -7.58 2.20
CA SER A 15 -4.26 -7.93 0.82
C SER A 15 -2.75 -8.19 0.70
N LEU A 16 -1.91 -7.28 1.19
CA LEU A 16 -0.46 -7.42 1.17
C LEU A 16 0.02 -8.65 1.97
N LYS A 17 -0.54 -8.88 3.16
CA LYS A 17 -0.19 -10.01 4.03
C LYS A 17 -0.49 -11.37 3.38
N TYR A 18 -1.58 -11.46 2.63
CA TYR A 18 -2.01 -12.68 1.95
C TYR A 18 -1.50 -12.78 0.50
N GLY A 19 -0.59 -11.89 0.07
CA GLY A 19 -0.03 -11.92 -1.28
C GLY A 19 -1.05 -11.59 -2.38
N THR A 20 -2.16 -10.95 -2.02
CA THR A 20 -3.15 -10.45 -2.96
C THR A 20 -2.79 -9.02 -3.31
N LEU A 21 -2.32 -8.76 -4.53
CA LEU A 21 -1.93 -7.41 -4.94
C LEU A 21 -3.16 -6.50 -5.03
N PRO A 22 -3.27 -5.45 -4.18
CA PRO A 22 -4.46 -4.61 -4.16
C PRO A 22 -4.46 -3.63 -5.33
N ILE A 23 -5.66 -3.36 -5.86
CA ILE A 23 -5.92 -2.24 -6.76
C ILE A 23 -6.63 -1.16 -5.95
N VAL A 24 -5.99 -0.01 -5.73
CA VAL A 24 -6.49 1.03 -4.80
C VAL A 24 -6.62 2.39 -5.46
N ARG A 25 -7.55 3.19 -4.96
CA ARG A 25 -7.50 4.63 -5.24
C ARG A 25 -6.44 5.26 -4.34
N ALA A 26 -5.56 6.09 -4.90
CA ALA A 26 -4.54 6.85 -4.19
C ALA A 26 -5.20 7.91 -3.29
N THR A 27 -5.63 7.51 -2.11
CA THR A 27 -6.25 8.39 -1.11
C THR A 27 -5.95 7.93 0.31
N GLY A 28 -5.60 8.88 1.18
CA GLY A 28 -5.33 8.62 2.59
C GLY A 28 -4.36 7.45 2.78
N GLY A 29 -4.67 6.58 3.74
CA GLY A 29 -3.81 5.44 4.07
C GLY A 29 -3.61 4.43 2.93
N LEU A 30 -4.47 4.42 1.89
CA LEU A 30 -4.26 3.55 0.73
C LEU A 30 -3.05 3.99 -0.09
N ASP A 31 -2.87 5.30 -0.27
CA ASP A 31 -1.77 5.85 -1.05
C ASP A 31 -0.42 5.64 -0.35
N ASP A 32 -0.43 5.80 0.98
CA ASP A 32 0.73 5.62 1.85
C ASP A 32 1.15 4.14 1.97
N THR A 33 0.19 3.22 1.97
CA THR A 33 0.46 1.80 2.22
C THR A 33 0.84 1.03 0.95
N VAL A 34 0.24 1.37 -0.20
CA VAL A 34 0.43 0.64 -1.45
C VAL A 34 1.45 1.35 -2.34
N GLU A 35 2.53 0.65 -2.67
CA GLU A 35 3.51 1.12 -3.62
C GLU A 35 3.05 0.77 -5.03
N GLN A 36 2.99 1.78 -5.90
CA GLN A 36 2.60 1.63 -7.29
C GLN A 36 3.56 0.67 -8.01
N TYR A 37 2.99 -0.29 -8.73
CA TYR A 37 3.73 -1.14 -9.65
C TYR A 37 4.51 -0.30 -10.67
N ASP A 38 5.82 -0.57 -10.76
CA ASP A 38 6.72 -0.02 -11.77
C ASP A 38 7.06 -1.10 -12.80
N GLU A 39 6.73 -0.84 -14.07
CA GLU A 39 6.96 -1.78 -15.18
C GLU A 39 8.43 -1.98 -15.52
N ALA A 40 9.28 -0.96 -15.28
CA ALA A 40 10.70 -1.05 -15.62
C ALA A 40 11.44 -2.02 -14.69
N GLY A 41 11.17 -1.91 -13.38
CA GLY A 41 11.82 -2.72 -12.36
C GLY A 41 11.04 -3.95 -11.90
N GLY A 42 9.74 -4.04 -12.17
CA GLY A 42 8.89 -5.07 -11.56
C GLY A 42 8.71 -4.87 -10.05
N THR A 43 8.92 -3.66 -9.54
CA THR A 43 8.82 -3.29 -8.13
C THR A 43 7.42 -2.75 -7.81
N GLY A 44 7.15 -2.52 -6.52
CA GLY A 44 5.84 -2.11 -6.01
C GLY A 44 5.13 -3.24 -5.28
N THR A 45 3.95 -2.93 -4.75
CA THR A 45 3.15 -3.84 -3.94
C THR A 45 1.68 -3.90 -4.36
N GLY A 46 1.27 -3.13 -5.37
CA GLY A 46 -0.07 -3.16 -5.94
C GLY A 46 -0.23 -2.16 -7.10
N PHE A 47 -1.46 -1.86 -7.45
CA PHE A 47 -1.80 -0.93 -8.53
C PHE A 47 -2.62 0.22 -7.97
N LYS A 48 -2.27 1.45 -8.32
CA LYS A 48 -2.98 2.65 -7.90
C LYS A 48 -3.67 3.31 -9.10
N PHE A 49 -4.74 4.04 -8.78
CA PHE A 49 -5.41 4.99 -9.66
C PHE A 49 -5.82 6.22 -8.85
N TRP A 50 -6.00 7.37 -9.48
CA TRP A 50 -6.21 8.63 -8.75
C TRP A 50 -7.64 9.12 -8.85
N ASP A 51 -8.22 9.07 -10.06
CA ASP A 51 -9.57 9.57 -10.31
C ASP A 51 -10.64 8.65 -9.73
N ALA A 52 -11.62 9.24 -9.06
CA ALA A 52 -12.81 8.53 -8.58
C ALA A 52 -13.81 8.32 -9.72
N SER A 53 -13.40 7.63 -10.78
CA SER A 53 -14.21 7.36 -11.97
C SER A 53 -14.25 5.87 -12.31
N ALA A 54 -15.35 5.42 -12.92
CA ALA A 54 -15.48 4.04 -13.40
C ALA A 54 -14.40 3.70 -14.44
N ALA A 55 -14.05 4.66 -15.31
CA ALA A 55 -13.01 4.51 -16.30
C ALA A 55 -11.64 4.25 -15.66
N ALA A 56 -11.26 5.01 -14.62
CA ALA A 56 -9.99 4.82 -13.92
C ALA A 56 -9.87 3.41 -13.33
N VAL A 57 -10.93 2.94 -12.65
CA VAL A 57 -10.95 1.56 -12.11
C VAL A 57 -10.84 0.54 -13.24
N TYR A 58 -11.61 0.70 -14.33
CA TYR A 58 -11.62 -0.20 -15.47
C TYR A 58 -10.23 -0.34 -16.10
N TYR A 59 -9.56 0.77 -16.39
CA TYR A 59 -8.24 0.76 -17.01
C TYR A 59 -7.17 0.18 -16.09
N THR A 60 -7.20 0.49 -14.78
CA THR A 60 -6.24 -0.07 -13.83
C THR A 60 -6.45 -1.57 -13.60
N VAL A 61 -7.70 -2.05 -13.61
CA VAL A 61 -7.98 -3.50 -13.60
C VAL A 61 -7.46 -4.15 -14.87
N GLY A 62 -7.70 -3.57 -16.04
CA GLY A 62 -7.16 -4.07 -17.31
C GLY A 62 -5.63 -4.15 -17.29
N TRP A 63 -4.97 -3.12 -16.75
CA TRP A 63 -3.51 -3.09 -16.58
C TRP A 63 -3.00 -4.19 -15.63
N ALA A 64 -3.67 -4.38 -14.49
CA ALA A 64 -3.32 -5.44 -13.54
C ALA A 64 -3.50 -6.83 -14.15
N VAL A 65 -4.57 -7.06 -14.92
CA VAL A 65 -4.84 -8.31 -15.62
C VAL A 65 -3.80 -8.58 -16.71
N SER A 66 -3.48 -7.60 -17.56
CA SER A 66 -2.40 -7.74 -18.56
C SER A 66 -1.07 -8.04 -17.88
N THR A 67 -0.72 -7.32 -16.81
CA THR A 67 0.51 -7.60 -16.05
C THR A 67 0.53 -9.03 -15.50
N TYR A 68 -0.63 -9.55 -15.06
CA TYR A 68 -0.75 -10.91 -14.55
C TYR A 68 -0.40 -11.97 -15.59
N TYR A 69 -0.93 -11.83 -16.81
CA TYR A 69 -0.68 -12.80 -17.88
C TYR A 69 0.66 -12.58 -18.59
N ASP A 70 1.04 -11.33 -18.82
CA ASP A 70 2.16 -10.97 -19.70
C ASP A 70 3.49 -10.88 -18.93
N ARG A 71 3.45 -10.63 -17.61
CA ARG A 71 4.63 -10.42 -16.76
C ARG A 71 4.55 -11.21 -15.44
N PRO A 72 4.38 -12.54 -15.46
CA PRO A 72 4.20 -13.36 -14.27
C PRO A 72 5.37 -13.24 -13.26
N GLN A 73 6.59 -13.01 -13.75
CA GLN A 73 7.77 -12.77 -12.91
C GLN A 73 7.68 -11.48 -12.09
N HIS A 74 7.04 -10.43 -12.63
CA HIS A 74 6.80 -9.17 -11.89
C HIS A 74 5.73 -9.38 -10.83
N ILE A 75 4.64 -10.08 -11.16
CA ILE A 75 3.63 -10.46 -10.16
C ILE A 75 4.26 -11.22 -9.01
N ALA A 76 5.05 -12.26 -9.30
CA ALA A 76 5.68 -13.07 -8.26
C ALA A 76 6.62 -12.23 -7.37
N ARG A 77 7.33 -11.26 -7.96
CA ARG A 77 8.17 -10.31 -7.21
C ARG A 77 7.34 -9.37 -6.33
N MET A 78 6.27 -8.79 -6.87
CA MET A 78 5.38 -7.91 -6.11
C MET A 78 4.73 -8.66 -4.95
N ILE A 79 4.27 -9.91 -5.17
CA ILE A 79 3.67 -10.75 -4.11
C ILE A 79 4.67 -10.98 -2.99
N ARG A 80 5.91 -11.38 -3.30
CA ARG A 80 6.95 -11.57 -2.28
C ARG A 80 7.26 -10.28 -1.53
N THR A 81 7.37 -9.16 -2.25
CA THR A 81 7.63 -7.83 -1.66
C THR A 81 6.49 -7.37 -0.76
N ALA A 82 5.24 -7.62 -1.17
CA ALA A 82 4.03 -7.31 -0.41
C ALA A 82 3.98 -8.11 0.90
N MET A 83 4.20 -9.42 0.82
CA MET A 83 4.15 -10.32 1.97
C MET A 83 5.30 -10.10 2.96
N SER A 84 6.43 -9.55 2.50
CA SER A 84 7.57 -9.20 3.36
C SER A 84 7.40 -7.88 4.11
N ARG A 85 6.34 -7.10 3.85
CA ARG A 85 6.10 -5.85 4.58
C ARG A 85 5.66 -6.14 6.01
N ASP A 86 6.28 -5.43 6.95
CA ASP A 86 5.90 -5.49 8.35
C ASP A 86 4.90 -4.36 8.67
N TYR A 87 3.65 -4.77 8.90
CA TYR A 87 2.54 -3.95 9.39
C TYR A 87 2.06 -4.46 10.76
N SER A 88 2.95 -5.05 11.56
CA SER A 88 2.61 -5.54 12.90
C SER A 88 2.32 -4.39 13.86
N TRP A 89 1.47 -4.68 14.86
CA TRP A 89 1.23 -3.75 15.97
C TRP A 89 2.48 -3.42 16.77
N GLN A 90 3.47 -4.33 16.80
CA GLN A 90 4.74 -4.10 17.47
C GLN A 90 5.48 -2.90 16.85
N ARG A 91 5.58 -2.86 15.52
CA ARG A 91 6.17 -1.74 14.79
C ARG A 91 5.43 -0.43 15.06
N SER A 92 4.09 -0.45 15.06
CA SER A 92 3.31 0.74 15.40
C SER A 92 3.56 1.21 16.83
N ALA A 93 3.57 0.29 17.80
CA ALA A 93 3.82 0.61 19.20
C ALA A 93 5.18 1.27 19.41
N GLU A 94 6.23 0.76 18.77
CA GLU A 94 7.58 1.35 18.82
C GLU A 94 7.60 2.79 18.30
N ALA A 95 6.92 3.07 17.18
CA ALA A 95 6.80 4.42 16.66
C ALA A 95 6.06 5.37 17.61
N TYR A 96 5.00 4.89 18.29
CA TYR A 96 4.31 5.68 19.30
C TYR A 96 5.18 5.96 20.52
N VAL A 97 5.96 4.98 20.99
CA VAL A 97 6.91 5.16 22.10
C VAL A 97 7.93 6.24 21.76
N GLU A 98 8.52 6.18 20.57
CA GLU A 98 9.48 7.20 20.11
C GLU A 98 8.85 8.60 20.05
N LEU A 99 7.63 8.69 19.52
CA LEU A 99 6.89 9.96 19.45
C LEU A 99 6.63 10.54 20.84
N TYR A 100 6.22 9.72 21.80
CA TYR A 100 5.99 10.17 23.18
C TYR A 100 7.28 10.61 23.86
N GLN A 101 8.39 9.90 23.66
CA GLN A 101 9.69 10.31 24.20
C GLN A 101 10.09 11.69 23.65
N ARG A 102 9.97 11.89 22.33
CA ARG A 102 10.25 13.19 21.70
C ARG A 102 9.37 14.32 22.25
N ALA A 103 8.09 14.04 22.50
CA ALA A 103 7.18 15.02 23.07
C ALA A 103 7.57 15.39 24.51
N MET A 104 8.03 14.42 25.31
CA MET A 104 8.53 14.66 26.66
C MET A 104 9.82 15.49 26.66
N ASP A 105 10.77 15.17 25.78
CA ASP A 105 12.04 15.89 25.67
C ASP A 105 11.81 17.35 25.26
N ASN A 106 10.93 17.58 24.28
CA ASN A 106 10.54 18.94 23.87
C ASN A 106 9.88 19.73 24.99
N LYS A 107 9.06 19.07 25.83
CA LYS A 107 8.44 19.70 26.99
C LYS A 107 9.47 20.07 28.06
N ALA A 108 10.50 19.24 28.25
CA ALA A 108 11.56 19.49 29.24
C ALA A 108 12.54 20.60 28.79
N ALA A 109 12.62 20.87 27.48
CA ALA A 109 13.46 21.91 26.90
C ALA A 109 12.79 23.30 26.85
N LEU A 110 11.50 23.40 27.21
CA LEU A 110 10.75 24.65 27.39
C LEU A 110 10.91 25.20 28.81
#